data_AF-A0A1I7IPJ6-F1
#
_entry.id   AF-A0A1I7IPJ6-F1
#
_cell.length_a   1.000
_cell.length_b   1.000
_cell.length_c   1.000
_cell.angle_alpha   90.00
_cell.angle_beta   90.00
_cell.angle_gamma   90.00
#
_symmetry.space_group_name_H-M   'P 1'
#
loop_
_entity.id
_entity.type
_entity.pdbx_description
1 polymer ?
#
loop_
_entity_poly.entity_id
_entity_poly.type
_entity_poly.pdbx_seq_one_letter_code
_entity_poly.pdbx_strand_id
1 'polypeptide(L)'
;MLLLVSAVLTGCQPSDISSIIGDVLDKEEAVEADDAAEAATDAGASDESGAGQSNSAASDEDYGVYEDLISKIKEGLEKEDLKLSELDLSEKTVLPYVPETSEDYKDNEDNDVYGYLTKDLDGNGTKELILGANSYIAGTKVPLGSYDSVIYDIFTLKDGNLVHVLKANKDERYFFAADGEIFKEQGGENVTFPICVVGTFYKFAGDKLDIVDGIRCEFDKETEEDIFYYSTQDPYKDSSNAVSFEKIDEIIDKRCNEFVEFTKFVDSSESAKKATVYTRTMSEGFRYSELGCWVDRYKAYIKFYDDNTGELDLKYNGEGGYYKFTYDENKIHVTGWINNPDAGVGDKIDGIEYEYKIEGNTLKFKDEEGEWSDFVKEEN
;
A
#
# COMPACT_ATOMS: atom_id res chain seq x y z
N MET A 1 -27.12 -62.23 -16.76
CA MET A 1 -27.32 -61.02 -15.92
C MET A 1 -25.97 -60.33 -15.92
N LEU A 2 -25.61 -59.59 -16.98
CA LEU A 2 -25.86 -58.14 -17.17
C LEU A 2 -25.53 -57.36 -15.87
N LEU A 3 -24.51 -56.51 -15.79
CA LEU A 3 -24.21 -55.40 -16.69
C LEU A 3 -22.69 -55.18 -16.95
N LEU A 4 -22.37 -54.96 -18.22
CA LEU A 4 -21.27 -54.08 -18.66
C LEU A 4 -21.66 -52.62 -18.36
N VAL A 5 -20.69 -51.83 -17.89
CA VAL A 5 -20.72 -50.37 -18.05
C VAL A 5 -19.44 -49.98 -18.78
N SER A 6 -19.58 -49.66 -20.06
CA SER A 6 -18.67 -48.81 -20.82
C SER A 6 -19.26 -47.42 -20.82
N ALA A 7 -18.49 -46.40 -20.40
CA ALA A 7 -18.79 -45.01 -20.70
C ALA A 7 -17.51 -44.16 -20.73
N VAL A 8 -17.03 -43.94 -21.95
CA VAL A 8 -16.55 -42.68 -22.53
C VAL A 8 -15.66 -41.79 -21.64
N LEU A 9 -14.35 -41.88 -21.87
CA LEU A 9 -13.41 -40.78 -21.72
C LEU A 9 -13.73 -39.73 -22.80
N THR A 10 -14.25 -38.59 -22.39
CA THR A 10 -14.31 -37.38 -23.20
C THR A 10 -13.42 -36.36 -22.52
N GLY A 11 -12.41 -35.92 -23.26
CA GLY A 11 -11.41 -34.98 -22.80
C GLY A 11 -11.98 -33.58 -22.61
N CYS A 12 -11.40 -32.86 -21.66
CA CYS A 12 -11.31 -31.41 -21.68
C CYS A 12 -9.82 -31.07 -21.55
N GLN A 13 -9.22 -30.69 -22.67
CA GLN A 13 -8.05 -29.82 -22.70
C GLN A 13 -8.55 -28.35 -22.73
N PRO A 14 -7.67 -27.40 -22.41
CA PRO A 14 -7.96 -26.22 -21.59
C PRO A 14 -8.69 -25.12 -22.36
N SER A 15 -9.50 -24.33 -21.65
CA SER A 15 -9.97 -23.04 -22.14
C SER A 15 -8.81 -22.05 -22.13
N ASP A 16 -8.35 -21.70 -23.32
CA ASP A 16 -7.41 -20.64 -23.62
C ASP A 16 -7.81 -19.31 -22.95
N ILE A 17 -6.98 -18.83 -22.02
CA ILE A 17 -6.92 -17.42 -21.65
C ILE A 17 -5.91 -16.78 -22.62
N SER A 18 -6.34 -16.60 -23.87
CA SER A 18 -5.63 -15.83 -24.88
C SER A 18 -6.55 -14.75 -25.44
N SER A 19 -6.90 -13.81 -24.56
CA SER A 19 -7.35 -12.48 -24.96
C SER A 19 -6.93 -11.54 -23.84
N ILE A 20 -6.40 -10.37 -24.18
CA ILE A 20 -5.67 -9.41 -23.31
C ILE A 20 -4.15 -9.64 -23.30
N ILE A 21 -3.52 -9.77 -24.47
CA ILE A 21 -2.28 -9.04 -24.79
C ILE A 21 -2.37 -8.73 -26.29
N GLY A 22 -2.67 -7.48 -26.63
CA GLY A 22 -2.59 -6.98 -28.00
C GLY A 22 -1.17 -6.58 -28.33
N ASP A 23 -0.61 -7.23 -29.34
CA ASP A 23 0.33 -6.73 -30.34
C ASP A 23 1.31 -5.60 -29.94
N VAL A 24 2.54 -5.97 -29.56
CA VAL A 24 3.77 -5.45 -30.19
C VAL A 24 4.87 -6.51 -30.01
N LEU A 25 5.12 -7.36 -31.00
CA LEU A 25 6.47 -7.85 -31.26
C LEU A 25 6.63 -8.08 -32.77
N ASP A 26 7.49 -7.23 -33.34
CA ASP A 26 7.92 -7.27 -34.72
C ASP A 26 8.76 -8.51 -35.02
N LYS A 27 8.77 -8.82 -36.32
CA LYS A 27 9.52 -9.87 -36.99
C LYS A 27 11.02 -9.79 -36.69
N GLU A 28 11.62 -10.92 -36.32
CA GLU A 28 13.01 -11.21 -36.69
C GLU A 28 13.09 -12.58 -37.38
N GLU A 29 13.59 -12.55 -38.62
CA GLU A 29 13.95 -13.73 -39.40
C GLU A 29 15.26 -14.33 -38.85
N ALA A 30 15.27 -15.65 -38.78
CA ALA A 30 16.40 -16.48 -38.41
C ALA A 30 17.56 -16.38 -39.41
N VAL A 31 18.79 -16.38 -38.88
CA VAL A 31 19.95 -16.97 -39.58
C VAL A 31 20.77 -17.78 -38.58
N GLU A 32 21.11 -18.99 -39.03
CA GLU A 32 21.72 -20.08 -38.26
C GLU A 32 23.16 -19.84 -37.78
N ALA A 33 23.49 -20.65 -36.78
CA ALA A 33 24.78 -20.79 -36.11
C ALA A 33 25.90 -21.30 -37.03
N ASP A 34 27.14 -20.94 -36.68
CA ASP A 34 28.28 -21.82 -36.88
C ASP A 34 29.25 -21.71 -35.70
N ASP A 35 29.94 -22.82 -35.47
CA ASP A 35 30.51 -23.31 -34.22
C ASP A 35 31.90 -22.75 -33.86
N ALA A 36 32.38 -23.16 -32.67
CA ALA A 36 33.78 -23.35 -32.25
C ALA A 36 34.43 -22.38 -31.23
N ALA A 37 34.41 -22.86 -29.97
CA ALA A 37 35.56 -23.25 -29.14
C ALA A 37 36.63 -22.24 -28.63
N GLU A 38 36.71 -22.25 -27.29
CA GLU A 38 37.89 -22.31 -26.40
C GLU A 38 38.70 -21.07 -25.96
N ALA A 39 38.65 -20.87 -24.63
CA ALA A 39 39.75 -20.78 -23.65
C ALA A 39 40.42 -19.42 -23.30
N ALA A 40 40.05 -18.96 -22.10
CA ALA A 40 40.92 -18.79 -20.91
C ALA A 40 41.89 -17.59 -20.73
N THR A 41 41.76 -16.98 -19.53
CA THR A 41 42.72 -16.16 -18.74
C THR A 41 43.06 -14.76 -19.31
N ASP A 42 43.31 -13.69 -18.57
CA ASP A 42 43.88 -13.47 -17.23
C ASP A 42 43.57 -12.03 -16.78
N ALA A 43 43.72 -11.77 -15.49
CA ALA A 43 43.56 -10.50 -14.81
C ALA A 43 44.60 -9.43 -15.21
N GLY A 44 44.25 -8.15 -15.00
CA GLY A 44 45.21 -7.05 -15.05
C GLY A 44 44.59 -5.68 -14.83
N ALA A 45 44.59 -5.22 -13.58
CA ALA A 45 44.35 -3.83 -13.21
C ALA A 45 45.52 -2.93 -13.66
N SER A 46 45.24 -1.69 -14.11
CA SER A 46 46.06 -0.50 -13.83
C SER A 46 45.41 0.79 -14.35
N ASP A 47 45.87 1.88 -13.75
CA ASP A 47 45.30 3.21 -13.54
C ASP A 47 45.15 4.16 -14.74
N GLU A 48 44.27 5.14 -14.49
CA GLU A 48 44.28 6.56 -14.87
C GLU A 48 44.73 6.97 -16.29
N SER A 49 43.80 7.57 -17.04
CA SER A 49 43.85 8.99 -17.40
C SER A 49 42.74 9.34 -18.39
N GLY A 50 42.10 10.50 -18.21
CA GLY A 50 41.23 11.04 -19.26
C GLY A 50 40.18 12.00 -18.75
N ALA A 51 40.52 13.29 -18.75
CA ALA A 51 39.54 14.36 -18.66
C ALA A 51 38.46 14.22 -19.74
N GLY A 52 37.20 14.31 -19.34
CA GLY A 52 36.06 14.40 -20.22
C GLY A 52 34.90 15.06 -19.49
N GLN A 53 34.71 16.35 -19.73
CA GLN A 53 33.44 17.02 -19.45
C GLN A 53 32.34 16.32 -20.25
N SER A 54 31.29 15.88 -19.56
CA SER A 54 29.93 15.97 -20.07
C SER A 54 29.02 16.30 -18.91
N ASN A 55 28.89 17.59 -18.61
CA ASN A 55 27.60 18.07 -18.11
C ASN A 55 26.64 17.87 -19.28
N SER A 56 25.96 16.74 -19.36
CA SER A 56 24.67 16.70 -20.02
C SER A 56 23.76 17.56 -19.15
N ALA A 57 23.48 18.76 -19.63
CA ALA A 57 22.39 19.57 -19.11
C ALA A 57 21.15 18.66 -19.08
N ALA A 58 20.55 18.52 -17.90
CA ALA A 58 19.19 18.03 -17.79
C ALA A 58 18.35 18.79 -18.83
N SER A 59 17.72 18.07 -19.75
CA SER A 59 16.69 18.65 -20.57
C SER A 59 15.66 19.26 -19.61
N ASP A 60 15.37 20.55 -19.78
CA ASP A 60 14.16 21.15 -19.21
C ASP A 60 12.98 20.45 -19.91
N GLU A 61 12.65 19.25 -19.44
CA GLU A 61 11.44 18.55 -19.85
C GLU A 61 10.25 19.38 -19.41
N ASP A 62 9.33 19.62 -20.34
CA ASP A 62 8.16 20.45 -20.10
C ASP A 62 7.15 19.66 -19.24
N TYR A 63 7.30 19.78 -17.93
CA TYR A 63 6.36 19.24 -16.95
C TYR A 63 4.99 19.94 -16.96
N GLY A 64 4.74 20.89 -17.88
CA GLY A 64 3.43 21.52 -18.06
C GLY A 64 2.30 20.51 -18.32
N VAL A 65 2.59 19.36 -18.92
CA VAL A 65 1.62 18.27 -19.13
C VAL A 65 1.12 17.69 -17.79
N TYR A 66 1.99 17.60 -16.78
CA TYR A 66 1.59 17.18 -15.44
C TYR A 66 0.74 18.24 -14.76
N GLU A 67 1.13 19.52 -14.85
CA GLU A 67 0.37 20.63 -14.27
C GLU A 67 -1.05 20.71 -14.85
N ASP A 68 -1.21 20.44 -16.15
CA ASP A 68 -2.51 20.36 -16.82
C ASP A 68 -3.37 19.21 -16.28
N LEU A 69 -2.78 18.03 -16.06
CA LEU A 69 -3.48 16.88 -15.48
C LEU A 69 -3.88 17.14 -14.02
N ILE A 70 -2.95 17.62 -13.21
CA ILE A 70 -3.18 17.99 -11.81
C ILE A 70 -4.30 19.03 -11.72
N SER A 71 -4.29 20.05 -12.58
CA SER A 71 -5.33 21.09 -12.60
C SER A 71 -6.70 20.52 -12.93
N LYS A 72 -6.80 19.60 -13.91
CA LYS A 72 -8.06 18.91 -14.23
C LYS A 72 -8.57 18.07 -13.07
N ILE A 73 -7.68 17.37 -12.36
CA ILE A 73 -8.04 16.59 -11.17
C ILE A 73 -8.56 17.52 -10.07
N LYS A 74 -7.84 18.60 -9.76
CA LYS A 74 -8.27 19.61 -8.76
C LYS A 74 -9.63 20.19 -9.11
N GLU A 75 -9.83 20.62 -10.34
CA GLU A 75 -11.12 21.15 -10.79
C GLU A 75 -12.26 20.11 -10.69
N GLY A 76 -11.98 18.85 -11.02
CA GLY A 76 -12.95 17.76 -10.90
C GLY A 76 -13.35 17.51 -9.45
N LEU A 77 -12.37 17.50 -8.53
CA LEU A 77 -12.59 17.33 -7.09
C LEU A 77 -13.34 18.52 -6.47
N GLU A 78 -12.99 19.77 -6.83
CA GLU A 78 -13.66 20.98 -6.30
C GLU A 78 -15.11 21.13 -6.78
N LYS A 79 -15.39 20.72 -8.02
CA LYS A 79 -16.70 20.88 -8.67
C LYS A 79 -17.61 19.67 -8.51
N GLU A 80 -17.15 18.63 -7.80
CA GLU A 80 -17.91 17.39 -7.65
C GLU A 80 -18.29 16.78 -9.02
N ASP A 81 -17.42 16.95 -10.03
CA ASP A 81 -17.73 16.67 -11.44
C ASP A 81 -17.41 15.21 -11.81
N LEU A 82 -18.42 14.50 -12.35
CA LEU A 82 -18.32 13.11 -12.83
C LEU A 82 -17.30 12.93 -13.98
N LYS A 83 -16.79 14.02 -14.56
CA LYS A 83 -15.78 13.99 -15.63
C LYS A 83 -14.41 13.49 -15.22
N LEU A 84 -14.12 13.30 -13.93
CA LEU A 84 -12.92 12.58 -13.52
C LEU A 84 -12.86 11.17 -14.15
N SER A 85 -14.01 10.54 -14.39
CA SER A 85 -14.12 9.25 -15.09
C SER A 85 -13.73 9.30 -16.58
N GLU A 86 -13.61 10.48 -17.19
CA GLU A 86 -13.14 10.65 -18.58
C GLU A 86 -11.61 10.68 -18.66
N LEU A 87 -10.91 10.88 -17.53
CA LEU A 87 -9.46 10.81 -17.46
C LEU A 87 -9.02 9.35 -17.36
N ASP A 88 -7.87 9.03 -17.96
CA ASP A 88 -7.26 7.71 -17.79
C ASP A 88 -6.56 7.61 -16.43
N LEU A 89 -7.36 7.45 -15.38
CA LEU A 89 -6.94 7.31 -13.99
C LEU A 89 -7.46 5.99 -13.42
N SER A 90 -6.79 5.46 -12.41
CA SER A 90 -7.29 4.35 -11.60
C SER A 90 -8.63 4.72 -10.98
N GLU A 91 -9.49 3.72 -10.78
CA GLU A 91 -10.75 3.95 -10.07
C GLU A 91 -10.46 4.52 -8.67
N LYS A 92 -9.41 4.10 -7.98
CA LYS A 92 -9.05 4.61 -6.64
C LYS A 92 -8.73 6.11 -6.62
N THR A 93 -8.18 6.68 -7.70
CA THR A 93 -7.99 8.13 -7.83
C THR A 93 -9.30 8.87 -8.13
N VAL A 94 -10.27 8.20 -8.75
CA VAL A 94 -11.61 8.76 -9.07
C VAL A 94 -12.61 8.59 -7.91
N LEU A 95 -12.50 7.50 -7.16
CA LEU A 95 -13.36 7.07 -6.06
C LEU A 95 -13.35 7.88 -4.74
N PRO A 96 -12.39 8.79 -4.41
CA PRO A 96 -12.59 9.76 -3.33
C PRO A 96 -13.92 10.50 -3.40
N TYR A 97 -14.56 10.52 -4.58
CA TYR A 97 -15.79 11.21 -4.86
C TYR A 97 -16.89 10.32 -5.46
N VAL A 98 -17.03 9.05 -5.06
CA VAL A 98 -18.34 8.38 -5.19
C VAL A 98 -19.11 8.58 -3.89
N PRO A 99 -19.93 9.64 -3.78
CA PRO A 99 -20.93 9.67 -2.73
C PRO A 99 -21.93 8.55 -3.03
N GLU A 100 -22.00 7.59 -2.10
CA GLU A 100 -23.15 6.72 -1.87
C GLU A 100 -23.32 5.50 -2.80
N THR A 101 -22.88 4.33 -2.30
CA THR A 101 -23.80 3.16 -2.20
C THR A 101 -23.55 2.25 -0.99
N SER A 102 -22.46 2.39 -0.23
CA SER A 102 -22.34 1.71 1.07
C SER A 102 -22.38 2.74 2.20
N GLU A 103 -23.40 2.65 3.05
CA GLU A 103 -23.43 3.31 4.36
C GLU A 103 -22.21 2.90 5.22
N ASP A 104 -21.54 1.81 4.86
CA ASP A 104 -20.34 1.28 5.53
C ASP A 104 -19.06 2.12 5.35
N TYR A 105 -18.97 2.97 4.31
CA TYR A 105 -17.73 3.71 4.00
C TYR A 105 -17.73 5.17 4.46
N LYS A 106 -18.85 5.70 4.97
CA LYS A 106 -18.91 7.08 5.48
C LYS A 106 -18.18 7.27 6.82
N ASP A 107 -17.83 6.17 7.49
CA ASP A 107 -17.28 6.19 8.85
C ASP A 107 -15.83 5.65 8.97
N ASN A 108 -15.14 5.40 7.84
CA ASN A 108 -13.68 5.26 7.88
C ASN A 108 -13.07 6.66 8.10
N GLU A 109 -12.91 7.04 9.37
CA GLU A 109 -12.33 8.30 9.84
C GLU A 109 -10.81 8.43 9.55
N ASP A 110 -10.23 7.50 8.78
CA ASP A 110 -8.93 7.72 8.15
C ASP A 110 -9.11 8.88 7.18
N ASN A 111 -8.49 10.02 7.50
CA ASN A 111 -8.57 11.19 6.65
C ASN A 111 -7.56 11.01 5.52
N ASP A 112 -7.92 10.16 4.55
CA ASP A 112 -7.16 10.01 3.32
C ASP A 112 -7.06 11.35 2.63
N VAL A 113 -5.84 11.87 2.58
CA VAL A 113 -5.49 13.10 1.90
C VAL A 113 -4.96 12.72 0.53
N TYR A 114 -5.81 12.88 -0.47
CA TYR A 114 -5.47 12.63 -1.86
C TYR A 114 -4.56 13.73 -2.40
N GLY A 115 -3.54 13.32 -3.13
CA GLY A 115 -2.50 14.22 -3.61
C GLY A 115 -1.64 13.65 -4.72
N TYR A 116 -0.58 14.40 -5.00
CA TYR A 116 0.39 14.11 -6.03
C TYR A 116 1.81 14.43 -5.55
N LEU A 117 2.79 13.80 -6.14
CA LEU A 117 4.20 14.18 -5.98
C LEU A 117 4.94 13.96 -7.30
N THR A 118 6.07 14.66 -7.47
CA THR A 118 6.97 14.43 -8.61
C THR A 118 8.33 13.95 -8.11
N LYS A 119 8.77 12.77 -8.57
CA LYS A 119 10.00 12.11 -8.13
C LYS A 119 10.61 11.35 -9.30
N ASP A 120 11.91 11.44 -9.48
CA ASP A 120 12.67 10.60 -10.42
C ASP A 120 12.86 9.23 -9.76
N LEU A 121 12.16 8.22 -10.27
CA LEU A 121 12.09 6.88 -9.67
C LEU A 121 13.22 5.95 -10.14
N ASP A 122 13.80 6.16 -11.31
CA ASP A 122 14.83 5.29 -11.87
C ASP A 122 16.21 5.95 -12.04
N GLY A 123 16.31 7.24 -11.71
CA GLY A 123 17.53 8.04 -11.77
C GLY A 123 17.91 8.47 -13.19
N ASN A 124 16.97 8.45 -14.15
CA ASN A 124 17.24 8.80 -15.54
C ASN A 124 17.20 10.33 -15.80
N GLY A 125 16.77 11.13 -14.83
CA GLY A 125 16.65 12.59 -14.92
C GLY A 125 15.25 13.12 -15.29
N THR A 126 14.37 12.25 -15.78
CA THR A 126 12.92 12.49 -15.93
C THR A 126 12.24 12.19 -14.60
N LYS A 127 11.40 13.10 -14.13
CA LYS A 127 10.57 12.86 -12.95
C LYS A 127 9.25 12.24 -13.37
N GLU A 128 8.80 11.28 -12.59
CA GLU A 128 7.46 10.72 -12.69
C GLU A 128 6.47 11.55 -11.87
N LEU A 129 5.25 11.69 -12.39
CA LEU A 129 4.09 12.15 -11.63
C LEU A 129 3.44 10.94 -10.97
N ILE A 130 3.31 11.00 -9.65
CA ILE A 130 2.74 9.93 -8.85
C ILE A 130 1.50 10.48 -8.17
N LEU A 131 0.38 9.80 -8.34
CA LEU A 131 -0.90 10.12 -7.71
C LEU A 131 -1.18 9.10 -6.62
N GLY A 132 -1.69 9.57 -5.49
CA GLY A 132 -1.88 8.71 -4.33
C GLY A 132 -2.64 9.40 -3.21
N ALA A 133 -2.57 8.79 -2.02
CA ALA A 133 -3.13 9.34 -0.81
C ALA A 133 -2.21 9.10 0.40
N ASN A 134 -2.30 10.01 1.36
CA ASN A 134 -1.77 9.80 2.70
C ASN A 134 -2.90 9.59 3.71
N SER A 135 -2.84 8.54 4.52
CA SER A 135 -3.74 8.35 5.65
C SER A 135 -3.17 8.97 6.92
N TYR A 136 -4.00 9.68 7.69
CA TYR A 136 -3.60 10.33 8.94
C TYR A 136 -4.62 10.05 10.04
N ILE A 137 -4.17 10.10 11.30
CA ILE A 137 -5.06 10.16 12.45
C ILE A 137 -5.99 11.36 12.30
N ALA A 138 -7.29 11.13 12.43
CA ALA A 138 -8.33 12.10 12.10
C ALA A 138 -8.08 13.48 12.73
N GLY A 139 -8.09 14.53 11.90
CA GLY A 139 -7.89 15.91 12.33
C GLY A 139 -6.46 16.25 12.78
N THR A 140 -5.47 15.46 12.38
CA THR A 140 -4.04 15.64 12.71
C THR A 140 -3.17 15.48 11.47
N LYS A 141 -1.87 15.75 11.58
CA LYS A 141 -0.84 15.45 10.57
C LYS A 141 0.00 14.22 10.90
N VAL A 142 -0.45 13.42 11.86
CA VAL A 142 0.27 12.22 12.32
C VAL A 142 -0.14 11.02 11.46
N PRO A 143 0.79 10.38 10.72
CA PRO A 143 0.47 9.17 9.96
C PRO A 143 0.08 8.01 10.87
N LEU A 144 -0.92 7.22 10.47
CA LEU A 144 -1.37 5.99 11.15
C LEU A 144 -0.34 4.84 11.08
N GLY A 145 0.65 4.90 10.18
CA GLY A 145 1.54 3.80 9.84
C GLY A 145 2.51 4.14 8.72
N SER A 146 3.52 3.27 8.53
CA SER A 146 4.52 3.41 7.46
C SER A 146 3.98 3.08 6.06
N TYR A 147 2.81 2.43 5.98
CA TYR A 147 2.15 2.03 4.73
C TYR A 147 1.04 2.98 4.31
N ASP A 148 0.89 4.11 4.98
CA ASP A 148 -0.21 5.03 4.72
C ASP A 148 0.04 5.95 3.52
N SER A 149 1.10 5.71 2.75
CA SER A 149 1.37 6.41 1.50
C SER A 149 1.06 5.48 0.34
N VAL A 150 -0.19 5.49 -0.10
CA VAL A 150 -0.66 4.58 -1.15
C VAL A 150 -0.51 5.25 -2.50
N ILE A 151 0.10 4.53 -3.44
CA ILE A 151 0.22 4.91 -4.85
C ILE A 151 -0.96 4.32 -5.61
N TYR A 152 -1.63 5.16 -6.41
CA TYR A 152 -2.74 4.76 -7.26
C TYR A 152 -2.38 4.80 -8.74
N ASP A 153 -1.64 5.82 -9.16
CA ASP A 153 -1.23 6.00 -10.55
C ASP A 153 0.21 6.52 -10.62
N ILE A 154 0.97 6.07 -11.62
CA ILE A 154 2.29 6.62 -11.98
C ILE A 154 2.29 6.96 -13.46
N PHE A 155 2.70 8.19 -13.77
CA PHE A 155 2.91 8.67 -15.12
C PHE A 155 4.37 9.08 -15.32
N THR A 156 4.94 8.74 -16.46
CA THR A 156 6.22 9.28 -16.92
C THR A 156 6.03 10.13 -18.19
N LEU A 157 7.09 10.82 -18.63
CA LEU A 157 7.12 11.52 -19.91
C LEU A 157 7.99 10.76 -20.89
N LYS A 158 7.44 10.50 -22.08
CA LYS A 158 8.19 9.95 -23.21
C LYS A 158 7.98 10.81 -24.43
N ASP A 159 9.06 11.40 -24.94
CA ASP A 159 9.04 12.36 -26.04
C ASP A 159 8.06 13.53 -25.79
N GLY A 160 7.95 13.98 -24.52
CA GLY A 160 7.03 15.04 -24.09
C GLY A 160 5.56 14.62 -23.98
N ASN A 161 5.24 13.33 -24.21
CA ASN A 161 3.89 12.79 -24.05
C ASN A 161 3.74 12.06 -22.73
N LEU A 162 2.55 12.17 -22.14
CA LEU A 162 2.18 11.45 -20.94
C LEU A 162 2.07 9.94 -21.22
N VAL A 163 2.77 9.12 -20.44
CA VAL A 163 2.65 7.66 -20.47
C VAL A 163 2.19 7.18 -19.10
N HIS A 164 1.08 6.43 -19.08
CA HIS A 164 0.52 5.84 -17.86
C HIS A 164 1.20 4.50 -17.59
N VAL A 165 2.09 4.46 -16.60
CA VAL A 165 2.97 3.30 -16.33
C VAL A 165 2.34 2.35 -15.33
N LEU A 166 1.73 2.89 -14.28
CA LEU A 166 1.05 2.14 -13.24
C LEU A 166 -0.37 2.67 -13.11
N LYS A 167 -1.35 1.77 -13.19
CA LYS A 167 -2.76 2.04 -12.93
C LYS A 167 -3.30 1.00 -11.96
N ALA A 168 -3.58 1.39 -10.71
CA ALA A 168 -3.99 0.45 -9.68
C ALA A 168 -5.40 -0.12 -9.94
N ASN A 169 -5.55 -1.44 -9.83
CA ASN A 169 -6.85 -2.10 -9.84
C ASN A 169 -7.50 -2.07 -8.45
N LYS A 170 -8.78 -2.46 -8.39
CA LYS A 170 -9.58 -2.44 -7.15
C LYS A 170 -8.92 -3.20 -5.98
N ASP A 171 -8.33 -4.35 -6.29
CA ASP A 171 -7.79 -5.30 -5.31
C ASP A 171 -6.26 -5.20 -5.15
N GLU A 172 -5.67 -4.12 -5.68
CA GLU A 172 -4.24 -3.84 -5.61
C GLU A 172 -3.96 -2.59 -4.76
N ARG A 173 -2.89 -2.65 -3.98
CA ARG A 173 -2.32 -1.50 -3.27
C ARG A 173 -0.85 -1.40 -3.63
N TYR A 174 -0.36 -0.19 -3.85
CA TYR A 174 1.04 0.06 -4.17
C TYR A 174 1.63 1.03 -3.15
N PHE A 175 2.87 0.79 -2.74
CA PHE A 175 3.56 1.56 -1.71
C PHE A 175 5.00 1.83 -2.10
N PHE A 176 5.59 2.86 -1.51
CA PHE A 176 7.03 3.09 -1.63
C PHE A 176 7.80 2.13 -0.72
N ALA A 177 8.84 1.49 -1.28
CA ALA A 177 9.84 0.77 -0.52
C ALA A 177 11.09 1.64 -0.31
N ALA A 178 11.79 1.40 0.79
CA ALA A 178 12.91 2.18 1.32
C ALA A 178 14.16 2.22 0.41
N ASP A 179 14.24 1.33 -0.58
CA ASP A 179 15.32 1.24 -1.57
C ASP A 179 14.95 1.86 -2.93
N GLY A 180 13.84 2.60 -2.99
CA GLY A 180 13.35 3.25 -4.21
C GLY A 180 12.52 2.32 -5.11
N GLU A 181 12.23 1.12 -4.66
CA GLU A 181 11.31 0.21 -5.33
C GLU A 181 9.84 0.54 -5.00
N ILE A 182 8.93 -0.10 -5.74
CA ILE A 182 7.50 -0.03 -5.54
C ILE A 182 7.02 -1.41 -5.07
N PHE A 183 6.40 -1.47 -3.90
CA PHE A 183 5.80 -2.69 -3.38
C PHE A 183 4.32 -2.73 -3.76
N LYS A 184 3.93 -3.71 -4.57
CA LYS A 184 2.54 -4.07 -4.83
C LYS A 184 2.10 -5.14 -3.84
N GLU A 185 0.96 -4.92 -3.25
CA GLU A 185 0.16 -5.95 -2.61
C GLU A 185 -1.10 -6.21 -3.44
N GLN A 186 -1.42 -7.49 -3.64
CA GLN A 186 -2.68 -7.92 -4.22
C GLN A 186 -3.34 -8.95 -3.31
N GLY A 187 -4.59 -8.65 -2.93
CA GLY A 187 -5.48 -9.59 -2.28
C GLY A 187 -6.16 -10.53 -3.27
N GLY A 188 -6.77 -11.61 -2.77
CA GLY A 188 -7.55 -12.52 -3.61
C GLY A 188 -8.89 -11.91 -4.05
N GLU A 189 -9.16 -11.87 -5.35
CA GLU A 189 -10.49 -11.52 -5.88
C GLU A 189 -11.54 -12.50 -5.33
N ASN A 190 -12.56 -12.01 -4.63
CA ASN A 190 -13.67 -12.80 -4.09
C ASN A 190 -13.22 -13.93 -3.15
N VAL A 191 -13.05 -13.60 -1.87
CA VAL A 191 -12.78 -14.48 -0.71
C VAL A 191 -13.65 -15.75 -0.74
N THR A 192 -13.19 -16.73 -1.51
CA THR A 192 -13.71 -18.09 -1.57
C THR A 192 -12.48 -18.96 -1.65
N PHE A 193 -12.13 -19.55 -0.52
CA PHE A 193 -10.99 -20.44 -0.29
C PHE A 193 -10.53 -21.25 -1.53
N PRO A 194 -9.22 -21.28 -1.85
CA PRO A 194 -8.09 -20.79 -1.05
C PRO A 194 -7.76 -19.30 -1.29
N ILE A 195 -7.36 -18.62 -0.21
CA ILE A 195 -6.86 -17.25 -0.25
C ILE A 195 -5.46 -17.28 -0.86
N CYS A 196 -5.22 -16.45 -1.88
CA CYS A 196 -3.90 -16.22 -2.45
C CYS A 196 -3.57 -14.74 -2.30
N VAL A 197 -2.45 -14.45 -1.65
CA VAL A 197 -1.97 -13.08 -1.43
C VAL A 197 -0.61 -12.97 -2.06
N VAL A 198 -0.42 -11.94 -2.88
CA VAL A 198 0.81 -11.74 -3.62
C VAL A 198 1.38 -10.37 -3.29
N GLY A 199 2.61 -10.37 -2.80
CA GLY A 199 3.47 -9.20 -2.71
C GLY A 199 4.44 -9.18 -3.89
N THR A 200 4.65 -8.05 -4.54
CA THR A 200 5.64 -7.93 -5.62
C THR A 200 6.41 -6.63 -5.49
N PHE A 201 7.73 -6.73 -5.45
CA PHE A 201 8.64 -5.60 -5.50
C PHE A 201 9.00 -5.31 -6.95
N TYR A 202 8.83 -4.06 -7.34
CA TYR A 202 9.12 -3.57 -8.68
C TYR A 202 10.20 -2.51 -8.64
N LYS A 203 11.06 -2.53 -9.65
CA LYS A 203 11.90 -1.39 -9.99
C LYS A 203 11.26 -0.62 -11.14
N PHE A 204 11.19 0.69 -11.00
CA PHE A 204 10.79 1.57 -12.10
C PHE A 204 11.91 1.62 -13.16
N ALA A 205 11.55 1.52 -14.43
CA ALA A 205 12.51 1.52 -15.54
C ALA A 205 11.91 2.18 -16.79
N GLY A 206 12.08 3.49 -16.92
CA GLY A 206 11.53 4.29 -18.00
C GLY A 206 10.01 4.31 -17.99
N ASP A 207 9.38 3.49 -18.82
CA ASP A 207 7.92 3.44 -19.00
C ASP A 207 7.29 2.11 -18.54
N LYS A 208 7.97 1.37 -17.68
CA LYS A 208 7.52 0.07 -17.17
C LYS A 208 8.01 -0.22 -15.74
N LEU A 209 7.41 -1.25 -15.15
CA LEU A 209 7.82 -1.84 -13.88
C LEU A 209 8.45 -3.21 -14.11
N ASP A 210 9.69 -3.39 -13.69
CA ASP A 210 10.40 -4.67 -13.76
C ASP A 210 10.33 -5.37 -12.39
N ILE A 211 9.93 -6.65 -12.38
CA ILE A 211 9.88 -7.44 -11.15
C ILE A 211 11.29 -7.64 -10.60
N VAL A 212 11.48 -7.30 -9.33
CA VAL A 212 12.69 -7.61 -8.57
C VAL A 212 12.48 -8.90 -7.80
N ASP A 213 11.46 -8.90 -6.93
CA ASP A 213 11.10 -10.01 -6.07
C ASP A 213 9.60 -10.17 -5.96
N GLY A 214 9.16 -11.38 -5.69
CA GLY A 214 7.77 -11.74 -5.54
C GLY A 214 7.58 -12.69 -4.36
N ILE A 215 6.50 -12.50 -3.64
CA ILE A 215 6.11 -13.27 -2.47
C ILE A 215 4.69 -13.73 -2.70
N ARG A 216 4.44 -15.02 -2.52
CA ARG A 216 3.09 -15.60 -2.66
C ARG A 216 2.77 -16.45 -1.45
N CYS A 217 1.63 -16.16 -0.83
CA CYS A 217 1.04 -16.99 0.21
C CYS A 217 -0.12 -17.78 -0.37
N GLU A 218 -0.12 -19.09 -0.15
CA GLU A 218 -1.21 -19.99 -0.51
C GLU A 218 -1.63 -20.80 0.72
N PHE A 219 -2.93 -20.86 1.00
CA PHE A 219 -3.45 -21.72 2.06
C PHE A 219 -3.59 -23.17 1.58
N ASP A 220 -2.89 -24.11 2.22
CA ASP A 220 -3.04 -25.53 1.99
C ASP A 220 -4.20 -26.10 2.82
N LYS A 221 -5.23 -26.58 2.12
CA LYS A 221 -6.44 -27.13 2.75
C LYS A 221 -6.24 -28.50 3.38
N GLU A 222 -5.23 -29.27 2.98
CA GLU A 222 -4.97 -30.60 3.53
C GLU A 222 -4.27 -30.51 4.88
N THR A 223 -3.36 -29.55 5.03
CA THR A 223 -2.61 -29.31 6.27
C THR A 223 -3.24 -28.25 7.16
N GLU A 224 -4.16 -27.44 6.63
CA GLU A 224 -4.71 -26.24 7.28
C GLU A 224 -3.59 -25.22 7.63
N GLU A 225 -2.56 -25.14 6.79
CA GLU A 225 -1.40 -24.27 6.98
C GLU A 225 -1.17 -23.34 5.78
N ASP A 226 -0.62 -22.15 6.04
CA ASP A 226 -0.15 -21.24 4.99
C ASP A 226 1.22 -21.68 4.47
N ILE A 227 1.36 -21.72 3.16
CA ILE A 227 2.61 -21.98 2.46
C ILE A 227 3.09 -20.69 1.78
N PHE A 228 4.32 -20.30 2.08
CA PHE A 228 4.95 -19.11 1.52
C PHE A 228 5.95 -19.49 0.43
N TYR A 229 5.91 -18.77 -0.68
CA TYR A 229 6.83 -18.88 -1.79
C TYR A 229 7.56 -17.56 -2.03
N TYR A 230 8.82 -17.64 -2.40
CA TYR A 230 9.62 -16.48 -2.84
C TYR A 230 10.15 -16.72 -4.25
N SER A 231 10.01 -15.73 -5.12
CA SER A 231 10.49 -15.74 -6.49
C SER A 231 11.23 -14.45 -6.83
N THR A 232 12.21 -14.52 -7.73
CA THR A 232 12.83 -13.35 -8.38
C THR A 232 12.26 -13.15 -9.79
N GLN A 233 11.13 -13.80 -10.09
CA GLN A 233 10.39 -13.76 -11.34
C GLN A 233 8.91 -13.55 -10.99
N ASP A 234 8.01 -13.84 -11.93
CA ASP A 234 6.56 -13.77 -11.72
C ASP A 234 6.09 -14.67 -10.54
N PRO A 235 5.69 -14.09 -9.39
CA PRO A 235 5.31 -14.86 -8.21
C PRO A 235 4.04 -15.68 -8.40
N TYR A 236 3.20 -15.36 -9.39
CA TYR A 236 1.98 -16.14 -9.65
C TYR A 236 2.30 -17.51 -10.26
N LYS A 237 3.46 -17.65 -10.91
CA LYS A 237 3.85 -18.85 -11.66
C LYS A 237 4.94 -19.67 -10.99
N ASP A 238 5.65 -19.10 -10.01
CA ASP A 238 6.78 -19.75 -9.37
C ASP A 238 6.43 -20.29 -7.99
N SER A 239 6.26 -21.61 -7.91
CA SER A 239 6.07 -22.36 -6.67
C SER A 239 7.30 -23.19 -6.30
N SER A 240 8.47 -22.91 -6.90
CA SER A 240 9.65 -23.76 -6.78
C SER A 240 10.43 -23.58 -5.47
N ASN A 241 10.21 -22.45 -4.79
CA ASN A 241 10.99 -22.05 -3.63
C ASN A 241 10.09 -21.67 -2.45
N ALA A 242 9.72 -22.68 -1.67
CA ALA A 242 9.01 -22.49 -0.41
C ALA A 242 9.95 -21.94 0.68
N VAL A 243 9.47 -20.96 1.44
CA VAL A 243 10.22 -20.27 2.49
C VAL A 243 9.42 -20.19 3.78
N SER A 244 10.09 -19.91 4.91
CA SER A 244 9.38 -19.71 6.18
C SER A 244 8.78 -18.31 6.26
N PHE A 245 7.80 -18.15 7.15
CA PHE A 245 7.21 -16.85 7.44
C PHE A 245 8.25 -15.83 7.94
N GLU A 246 9.19 -16.24 8.80
CA GLU A 246 10.24 -15.35 9.30
C GLU A 246 11.12 -14.80 8.17
N LYS A 247 11.28 -15.57 7.07
CA LYS A 247 12.02 -15.10 5.91
C LYS A 247 11.26 -14.03 5.14
N ILE A 248 9.94 -14.19 5.01
CA ILE A 248 9.06 -13.21 4.39
C ILE A 248 9.01 -11.94 5.22
N ASP A 249 8.82 -12.08 6.53
CA ASP A 249 8.85 -10.97 7.48
C ASP A 249 10.17 -10.20 7.38
N GLU A 250 11.33 -10.89 7.36
CA GLU A 250 12.63 -10.23 7.17
C GLU A 250 12.74 -9.44 5.86
N ILE A 251 12.21 -9.97 4.75
CA ILE A 251 12.26 -9.29 3.44
C ILE A 251 11.44 -8.01 3.50
N ILE A 252 10.23 -8.10 4.05
CA ILE A 252 9.29 -6.99 3.98
C ILE A 252 9.60 -5.94 5.05
N ASP A 253 9.97 -6.34 6.27
CA ASP A 253 10.38 -5.45 7.35
C ASP A 253 11.58 -4.58 6.97
N LYS A 254 12.51 -5.10 6.18
CA LYS A 254 13.67 -4.33 5.71
C LYS A 254 13.35 -3.34 4.61
N ARG A 255 12.38 -3.65 3.74
CA ARG A 255 12.14 -2.88 2.50
C ARG A 255 10.96 -1.96 2.60
N CYS A 256 9.90 -2.33 3.30
CA CYS A 256 8.66 -1.59 3.23
C CYS A 256 8.45 -0.77 4.51
N ASN A 257 8.88 0.50 4.49
CA ASN A 257 8.81 1.40 5.64
C ASN A 257 8.80 2.90 5.31
N GLU A 258 8.60 3.26 4.05
CA GLU A 258 8.74 4.65 3.61
C GLU A 258 7.38 5.34 3.57
N PHE A 259 7.12 6.20 4.55
CA PHE A 259 6.06 7.20 4.43
C PHE A 259 6.54 8.35 3.55
N VAL A 260 5.81 8.64 2.49
CA VAL A 260 6.11 9.72 1.54
C VAL A 260 4.92 10.66 1.48
N GLU A 261 5.15 11.92 1.85
CA GLU A 261 4.10 12.95 1.87
C GLU A 261 3.77 13.41 0.44
N PHE A 262 2.49 13.31 0.08
CA PHE A 262 1.92 13.84 -1.14
C PHE A 262 1.50 15.30 -0.96
N THR A 263 1.64 16.09 -2.02
CA THR A 263 1.05 17.41 -2.08
C THR A 263 -0.45 17.29 -2.31
N LYS A 264 -1.26 17.84 -1.41
CA LYS A 264 -2.72 17.76 -1.49
C LYS A 264 -3.25 18.34 -2.81
N PHE A 265 -4.28 17.72 -3.38
CA PHE A 265 -5.00 18.32 -4.51
C PHE A 265 -5.83 19.52 -4.05
N VAL A 266 -6.60 19.33 -2.98
CA VAL A 266 -7.50 20.33 -2.39
C VAL A 266 -7.18 20.49 -0.91
N ASP A 267 -7.26 21.71 -0.40
CA ASP A 267 -7.12 21.98 1.03
C ASP A 267 -8.37 21.49 1.76
N SER A 268 -8.21 20.55 2.69
CA SER A 268 -9.30 20.20 3.60
C SER A 268 -9.51 21.32 4.62
N SER A 269 -10.75 21.52 5.07
CA SER A 269 -11.01 22.39 6.21
C SER A 269 -10.37 21.76 7.46
N GLU A 270 -9.23 22.29 7.91
CA GLU A 270 -8.54 21.78 9.09
C GLU A 270 -9.48 21.71 10.30
N SER A 271 -9.36 20.65 11.10
CA SER A 271 -10.04 20.53 12.40
C SER A 271 -9.70 21.75 13.26
N ALA A 272 -10.73 22.46 13.72
CA ALA A 272 -10.56 23.64 14.58
C ALA A 272 -10.09 23.28 16.01
N LYS A 273 -10.07 22.00 16.39
CA LYS A 273 -9.69 21.56 17.74
C LYS A 273 -8.22 21.16 17.78
N LYS A 274 -7.44 21.90 18.57
CA LYS A 274 -6.07 21.53 18.90
C LYS A 274 -6.07 20.21 19.69
N ALA A 275 -5.23 19.28 19.24
CA ALA A 275 -5.10 17.97 19.85
C ALA A 275 -3.64 17.65 20.17
N THR A 276 -3.42 16.99 21.32
CA THR A 276 -2.16 16.33 21.66
C THR A 276 -2.31 14.84 21.39
N VAL A 277 -1.46 14.30 20.52
CA VAL A 277 -1.53 12.90 20.07
C VAL A 277 -0.38 12.12 20.69
N TYR A 278 -0.70 10.93 21.17
CA TYR A 278 0.26 9.94 21.64
C TYR A 278 0.05 8.66 20.83
N THR A 279 1.11 8.08 20.30
CA THR A 279 1.04 6.86 19.47
C THR A 279 1.86 5.74 20.08
N ARG A 280 1.48 4.50 19.76
CA ARG A 280 2.26 3.31 20.02
C ARG A 280 2.18 2.43 18.79
N THR A 281 3.32 2.12 18.19
CA THR A 281 3.39 1.13 17.13
C THR A 281 3.05 -0.23 17.72
N MET A 282 1.98 -0.85 17.24
CA MET A 282 1.55 -2.18 17.65
C MET A 282 2.15 -3.18 16.67
N SER A 283 3.00 -4.06 17.20
CA SER A 283 3.84 -5.06 16.52
C SER A 283 5.02 -4.56 15.69
N GLU A 284 6.18 -5.16 15.99
CA GLU A 284 7.36 -5.27 15.14
C GLU A 284 7.12 -6.52 14.28
N GLY A 285 6.78 -6.35 13.00
CA GLY A 285 6.70 -7.46 12.05
C GLY A 285 5.41 -7.51 11.26
N PHE A 286 5.56 -7.96 10.03
CA PHE A 286 4.51 -8.32 9.10
C PHE A 286 3.62 -9.39 9.74
N ARG A 287 2.30 -9.24 9.68
CA ARG A 287 1.38 -10.35 9.97
C ARG A 287 0.43 -10.55 8.81
N TYR A 288 0.35 -11.80 8.37
CA TYR A 288 -0.74 -12.29 7.54
C TYR A 288 -2.00 -12.28 8.41
N SER A 289 -2.93 -11.36 8.13
CA SER A 289 -4.19 -11.31 8.88
C SER A 289 -5.15 -12.39 8.39
N GLU A 290 -6.14 -12.73 9.22
CA GLU A 290 -7.27 -13.59 8.83
C GLU A 290 -8.06 -13.03 7.62
N LEU A 291 -7.79 -11.77 7.22
CA LEU A 291 -8.40 -11.09 6.08
C LEU A 291 -7.60 -11.24 4.77
N GLY A 292 -6.51 -12.02 4.77
CA GLY A 292 -5.77 -12.31 3.54
C GLY A 292 -5.05 -11.10 2.97
N CYS A 293 -4.45 -10.30 3.84
CA CYS A 293 -3.59 -9.19 3.46
C CYS A 293 -2.31 -9.19 4.31
N TRP A 294 -1.28 -8.61 3.71
CA TRP A 294 0.01 -8.31 4.30
C TRP A 294 -0.16 -7.07 5.19
N VAL A 295 -0.71 -7.22 6.41
CA VAL A 295 -1.20 -6.04 7.18
C VAL A 295 -0.06 -5.25 7.80
N ASP A 296 -0.02 -3.99 7.36
CA ASP A 296 0.19 -2.72 8.06
C ASP A 296 0.78 -2.75 9.47
N ARG A 297 1.93 -2.08 9.63
CA ARG A 297 2.38 -1.58 10.93
C ARG A 297 1.35 -0.59 11.49
N TYR A 298 0.37 -1.10 12.22
CA TYR A 298 -0.68 -0.31 12.83
C TYR A 298 -0.13 0.51 14.01
N LYS A 299 -0.52 1.78 14.11
CA LYS A 299 -0.32 2.59 15.32
C LYS A 299 -1.61 2.69 16.12
N ALA A 300 -1.56 2.19 17.34
CA ALA A 300 -2.52 2.59 18.35
C ALA A 300 -2.29 4.07 18.69
N TYR A 301 -3.34 4.81 18.98
CA TYR A 301 -3.21 6.21 19.35
C TYR A 301 -4.20 6.64 20.42
N ILE A 302 -3.82 7.69 21.15
CA ILE A 302 -4.64 8.38 22.13
C ILE A 302 -4.50 9.88 21.87
N LYS A 303 -5.63 10.54 21.60
CA LYS A 303 -5.72 11.94 21.22
C LYS A 303 -6.49 12.70 22.31
N PHE A 304 -5.83 13.67 22.93
CA PHE A 304 -6.42 14.56 23.93
C PHE A 304 -6.72 15.92 23.33
N TYR A 305 -7.96 16.40 23.47
CA TYR A 305 -8.36 17.75 23.12
C TYR A 305 -8.29 18.68 24.33
N ASP A 306 -8.11 19.98 24.08
CA ASP A 306 -8.01 21.03 25.12
C ASP A 306 -9.33 21.26 25.91
N ASP A 307 -10.43 20.62 25.51
CA ASP A 307 -11.75 20.72 26.15
C ASP A 307 -12.09 19.53 27.08
N ASN A 308 -11.07 18.79 27.52
CA ASN A 308 -11.17 17.58 28.34
C ASN A 308 -11.92 16.41 27.67
N THR A 309 -12.02 16.42 26.34
CA THR A 309 -12.49 15.27 25.55
C THR A 309 -11.33 14.63 24.80
N GLY A 310 -11.51 13.42 24.29
CA GLY A 310 -10.51 12.76 23.49
C GLY A 310 -11.04 11.56 22.72
N GLU A 311 -10.18 11.01 21.89
CA GLU A 311 -10.43 9.83 21.07
C GLU A 311 -9.23 8.89 21.20
N LEU A 312 -9.49 7.59 21.26
CA LEU A 312 -8.41 6.59 21.26
C LEU A 312 -8.78 5.43 20.36
N ASP A 313 -7.78 4.93 19.64
CA ASP A 313 -7.85 3.68 18.90
C ASP A 313 -6.78 2.74 19.42
N LEU A 314 -7.22 1.61 19.95
CA LEU A 314 -6.38 0.57 20.53
C LEU A 314 -6.48 -0.73 19.73
N LYS A 315 -7.11 -0.72 18.55
CA LYS A 315 -7.36 -1.94 17.78
C LYS A 315 -6.08 -2.73 17.53
N TYR A 316 -6.14 -4.02 17.79
CA TYR A 316 -5.11 -4.98 17.46
C TYR A 316 -5.80 -6.23 16.90
N ASN A 317 -5.56 -6.58 15.64
CA ASN A 317 -6.16 -7.74 14.97
C ASN A 317 -7.70 -7.77 14.98
N GLY A 318 -8.36 -6.62 14.82
CA GLY A 318 -9.83 -6.54 14.87
C GLY A 318 -10.43 -6.67 16.27
N GLU A 319 -9.61 -6.95 17.30
CA GLU A 319 -9.98 -6.89 18.70
C GLU A 319 -9.53 -5.54 19.30
N GLY A 320 -10.36 -4.94 20.15
CA GLY A 320 -10.17 -3.58 20.64
C GLY A 320 -11.15 -2.59 20.00
N GLY A 321 -11.17 -1.36 20.52
CA GLY A 321 -12.18 -0.38 20.11
C GLY A 321 -11.64 1.00 19.83
N TYR A 322 -12.38 1.68 18.96
CA TYR A 322 -12.21 3.09 18.67
C TYR A 322 -13.24 3.85 19.50
N TYR A 323 -12.77 4.64 20.47
CA TYR A 323 -13.58 5.19 21.56
C TYR A 323 -13.48 6.71 21.66
N LYS A 324 -14.60 7.34 22.02
CA LYS A 324 -14.64 8.72 22.54
C LYS A 324 -14.57 8.70 24.05
N PHE A 325 -13.82 9.63 24.63
CA PHE A 325 -13.68 9.73 26.08
C PHE A 325 -13.70 11.16 26.61
N THR A 326 -13.92 11.27 27.91
CA THR A 326 -13.54 12.45 28.70
C THR A 326 -12.43 12.07 29.65
N TYR A 327 -11.62 13.03 30.11
CA TYR A 327 -10.50 12.73 30.98
C TYR A 327 -10.32 13.75 32.11
N ASP A 328 -9.68 13.27 33.17
CA ASP A 328 -9.16 14.07 34.28
C ASP A 328 -7.65 13.80 34.46
N GLU A 329 -7.04 14.26 35.55
CA GLU A 329 -5.58 14.22 35.76
C GLU A 329 -4.94 12.83 35.61
N ASN A 330 -5.67 11.75 35.84
CA ASN A 330 -5.11 10.40 35.79
C ASN A 330 -6.05 9.32 35.25
N LYS A 331 -7.26 9.68 34.80
CA LYS A 331 -8.23 8.75 34.24
C LYS A 331 -8.80 9.19 32.92
N ILE A 332 -8.99 8.20 32.06
CA ILE A 332 -9.80 8.27 30.85
C ILE A 332 -11.13 7.57 31.16
N HIS A 333 -12.22 8.27 30.89
CA HIS A 333 -13.59 7.79 31.05
C HIS A 333 -14.20 7.61 29.67
N VAL A 334 -14.33 6.36 29.22
CA VAL A 334 -14.95 6.06 27.91
C VAL A 334 -16.41 6.49 27.95
N THR A 335 -16.82 7.25 26.94
CA THR A 335 -18.17 7.84 26.83
C THR A 335 -18.97 7.31 25.64
N GLY A 336 -18.33 6.57 24.74
CA GLY A 336 -18.98 5.95 23.59
C GLY A 336 -18.00 5.31 22.61
N TRP A 337 -18.55 4.53 21.69
CA TRP A 337 -17.85 4.00 20.52
C TRP A 337 -17.92 4.96 19.36
N ILE A 338 -16.94 4.83 18.47
CA ILE A 338 -16.95 5.54 17.21
C ILE A 338 -17.42 4.61 16.09
N ASN A 339 -16.98 3.34 16.02
CA ASN A 339 -17.35 2.41 14.94
C ASN A 339 -17.70 0.99 15.41
N ASN A 340 -18.98 0.59 15.32
CA ASN A 340 -19.38 -0.82 15.22
C ASN A 340 -20.67 -0.92 14.37
N PRO A 341 -20.58 -1.31 13.08
CA PRO A 341 -21.76 -1.49 12.23
C PRO A 341 -22.64 -2.69 12.65
N ASP A 342 -22.09 -3.67 13.38
CA ASP A 342 -22.82 -4.86 13.88
C ASP A 342 -23.45 -4.66 15.27
N ALA A 343 -22.93 -3.72 16.08
CA ALA A 343 -23.60 -3.29 17.31
C ALA A 343 -24.70 -2.30 16.94
N GLY A 344 -25.84 -2.84 16.50
CA GLY A 344 -27.03 -2.05 16.21
C GLY A 344 -27.21 -0.92 17.23
N VAL A 345 -27.19 0.32 16.73
CA VAL A 345 -27.48 1.59 17.43
C VAL A 345 -27.58 1.46 18.96
N GLY A 346 -26.47 1.70 19.66
CA GLY A 346 -26.53 2.33 20.99
C GLY A 346 -26.45 1.44 22.22
N ASP A 347 -25.60 0.42 22.26
CA ASP A 347 -25.12 -0.05 23.56
C ASP A 347 -24.11 0.97 24.12
N LYS A 348 -24.62 1.80 25.02
CA LYS A 348 -23.83 2.75 25.79
C LYS A 348 -22.83 1.97 26.63
N ILE A 349 -21.55 2.01 26.26
CA ILE A 349 -20.47 1.57 27.16
C ILE A 349 -20.28 2.68 28.19
N ASP A 350 -20.95 2.54 29.32
CA ASP A 350 -20.62 3.27 30.54
C ASP A 350 -19.75 2.35 31.42
N GLY A 351 -18.64 2.88 31.95
CA GLY A 351 -17.88 2.23 33.02
C GLY A 351 -16.52 1.62 32.65
N ILE A 352 -16.05 1.75 31.40
CA ILE A 352 -14.65 1.51 31.08
C ILE A 352 -13.84 2.74 31.51
N GLU A 353 -12.90 2.52 32.42
CA GLU A 353 -11.93 3.51 32.87
C GLU A 353 -10.52 3.00 32.60
N TYR A 354 -9.69 3.84 31.99
CA TYR A 354 -8.25 3.57 31.88
C TYR A 354 -7.47 4.52 32.79
N GLU A 355 -6.39 4.01 33.38
CA GLU A 355 -5.44 4.85 34.11
C GLU A 355 -4.35 5.33 33.15
N TYR A 356 -3.93 6.58 33.28
CA TYR A 356 -2.78 7.08 32.55
C TYR A 356 -1.90 8.01 33.38
N LYS A 357 -0.65 8.17 32.94
CA LYS A 357 0.32 9.13 33.51
C LYS A 357 1.16 9.71 32.39
N ILE A 358 1.43 11.01 32.46
CA ILE A 358 2.31 11.68 31.50
C ILE A 358 3.68 11.93 32.15
N GLU A 359 4.72 11.42 31.51
CA GLU A 359 6.12 11.54 31.93
C GLU A 359 6.94 12.12 30.77
N GLY A 360 7.03 13.45 30.71
CA GLY A 360 7.70 14.15 29.61
C GLY A 360 6.94 13.96 28.29
N ASN A 361 7.57 13.29 27.32
CA ASN A 361 6.98 12.98 26.02
C ASN A 361 6.33 11.59 25.97
N THR A 362 6.27 10.89 27.10
CA THR A 362 5.67 9.55 27.17
C THR A 362 4.36 9.60 27.93
N LEU A 363 3.33 8.96 27.38
CA LEU A 363 2.11 8.64 28.08
C LEU A 363 2.15 7.16 28.45
N LYS A 364 2.15 6.88 29.76
CA LYS A 364 1.96 5.53 30.29
C LYS A 364 0.47 5.28 30.38
N PHE A 365 -0.02 4.31 29.64
CA PHE A 365 -1.41 3.90 29.59
C PHE A 365 -1.56 2.52 30.23
N LYS A 366 -2.58 2.34 31.06
CA LYS A 366 -2.90 1.06 31.69
C LYS A 366 -4.21 0.54 31.10
N ASP A 367 -4.14 -0.63 30.47
CA ASP A 367 -5.31 -1.27 29.86
C ASP A 367 -6.22 -1.94 30.90
N GLU A 368 -7.28 -2.60 30.40
CA GLU A 368 -8.27 -3.32 31.20
C GLU A 368 -7.68 -4.53 31.95
N GLU A 369 -6.59 -5.11 31.46
CA GLU A 369 -5.89 -6.22 32.12
C GLU A 369 -4.95 -5.72 33.23
N GLY A 370 -4.71 -4.40 33.26
CA GLY A 370 -3.87 -3.73 34.23
C GLY A 370 -2.41 -3.63 33.80
N GLU A 371 -2.10 -3.97 32.55
CA GLU A 371 -0.77 -3.91 31.96
C GLU A 371 -0.45 -2.49 31.49
N TRP A 372 0.78 -2.06 31.76
CA TRP A 372 1.23 -0.71 31.38
C TRP A 372 1.93 -0.73 30.02
N SER A 373 1.53 0.22 29.17
CA SER A 373 2.08 0.43 27.84
C SER A 373 2.52 1.88 27.67
N ASP A 374 3.62 2.08 26.96
CA ASP A 374 4.17 3.41 26.69
C ASP A 374 3.72 3.88 25.30
N PHE A 375 3.13 5.08 25.24
CA PHE A 375 2.84 5.81 24.03
C PHE A 375 3.75 7.04 23.94
N VAL A 376 4.21 7.37 22.74
CA VAL A 376 5.12 8.49 22.47
C VAL A 376 4.32 9.67 21.93
N LYS A 377 4.59 10.86 22.45
CA LYS A 377 3.99 12.10 21.96
C LYS A 377 4.46 12.41 20.53
N GLU A 378 3.52 12.63 19.64
CA GLU A 378 3.78 13.01 18.25
C GLU A 378 3.74 14.53 18.08
N GLU A 379 4.48 15.03 17.09
CA GLU A 379 4.36 16.41 16.62
C GLU A 379 3.18 16.48 15.63
N ASN A 380 2.23 17.38 15.90
CA ASN A 380 1.03 17.59 15.09
C ASN A 380 1.02 18.99 14.47
#